data_AF-A0AAE0AM14-F1
#
_entry.id   AF-A0AAE0AM14-F1
#
_cell.length_a   1.000
_cell.length_b   1.000
_cell.length_c   1.000
_cell.angle_alpha   90.00
_cell.angle_beta   90.00
_cell.angle_gamma   90.00
#
_symmetry.space_group_name_H-M   'P 1'
#
loop_
_entity.id
_entity.type
_entity.pdbx_description
1 polymer ?
#
loop_
_entity_poly.entity_id
_entity_poly.type
_entity_poly.pdbx_seq_one_letter_code
_entity_poly.pdbx_strand_id
1 'polypeptide(L)'
;MDPRVFNAIAENDIPSFIRLVQEDEGILDQRLIGSLNTVLHLASKYGHINLVREIIQLRPEMAAAENKKLEIPLHEACRQGDIEVVMLLLKTNPWLSCKFNSKNQSALFIACSNGNLNAVKLLLNQPWFVGIDEDEAQENSLHVAASNGYADIVGHLLNLCPNLAHNKDIYSN
;
A
#
# COMPACT_ATOMS: atom_id res chain seq x y z
N MET A 1 5.84 18.84 -8.15
CA MET A 1 5.75 19.07 -6.70
C MET A 1 6.76 20.14 -6.33
N ASP A 2 6.31 21.16 -5.60
CA ASP A 2 7.13 22.21 -5.00
C ASP A 2 8.19 21.56 -4.09
N PRO A 3 9.48 21.92 -4.20
CA PRO A 3 10.54 21.39 -3.34
C PRO A 3 10.28 21.57 -1.85
N ARG A 4 9.61 22.66 -1.43
CA ARG A 4 9.26 22.90 -0.02
C ARG A 4 8.28 21.88 0.50
N VAL A 5 7.28 21.53 -0.31
CA VAL A 5 6.28 20.49 0.01
C VAL A 5 6.97 19.13 0.09
N PHE A 6 7.81 18.81 -0.91
CA PHE A 6 8.55 17.56 -0.91
C PHE A 6 9.45 17.41 0.31
N ASN A 7 10.23 18.44 0.65
CA ASN A 7 11.14 18.42 1.81
C ASN A 7 10.37 18.28 3.13
N ALA A 8 9.27 19.03 3.30
CA ALA A 8 8.43 18.90 4.50
C ALA A 8 7.91 17.47 4.68
N ILE A 9 7.52 16.79 3.59
CA ILE A 9 7.11 15.39 3.64
C ILE A 9 8.31 14.48 3.93
N ALA A 10 9.42 14.65 3.22
CA ALA A 10 10.60 13.78 3.35
C ALA A 10 11.17 13.82 4.78
N GLU A 11 11.23 15.01 5.38
CA GLU A 11 11.76 15.26 6.72
C GLU A 11 10.73 15.07 7.84
N ASN A 12 9.47 14.75 7.51
CA ASN A 12 8.35 14.68 8.45
C ASN A 12 8.10 15.99 9.22
N ASP A 13 8.37 17.15 8.60
CA ASP A 13 8.08 18.47 9.16
C ASP A 13 6.60 18.80 8.96
N ILE A 14 5.78 18.22 9.83
CA ILE A 14 4.32 18.41 9.86
C ILE A 14 3.96 19.89 10.01
N PRO A 15 4.55 20.69 10.93
CA PRO A 15 4.26 22.12 11.03
C PRO A 15 4.47 22.88 9.73
N SER A 16 5.59 22.68 9.03
CA SER A 16 5.82 23.34 7.74
C SER A 16 4.85 22.84 6.67
N PHE A 17 4.54 21.54 6.64
CA PHE A 17 3.56 20.98 5.71
C PHE A 17 2.17 21.61 5.91
N ILE A 18 1.69 21.69 7.15
CA ILE A 18 0.37 22.28 7.47
C ILE A 18 0.34 23.78 7.14
N ARG A 19 1.40 24.53 7.47
CA ARG A 19 1.49 25.95 7.10
C ARG A 19 1.38 26.12 5.58
N LEU A 20 2.08 25.30 4.81
CA LEU A 20 2.03 25.33 3.35
C LEU A 20 0.59 25.04 2.85
N VAL A 21 -0.08 24.01 3.37
CA VAL A 21 -1.47 23.70 2.99
C VAL A 21 -2.45 24.83 3.35
N GLN A 22 -2.22 25.53 4.47
CA GLN A 22 -3.01 26.71 4.86
C GLN A 22 -2.78 27.91 3.93
N GLU A 23 -1.59 28.07 3.36
CA GLU A 23 -1.27 29.11 2.38
C GLU A 23 -1.90 28.81 1.01
N ASP A 24 -1.88 27.54 0.58
CA ASP A 24 -2.44 27.08 -0.69
C ASP A 24 -2.92 25.62 -0.56
N GLU A 25 -4.23 25.42 -0.56
CA GLU A 25 -4.83 24.09 -0.48
C GLU A 25 -4.49 23.21 -1.71
N GLY A 26 -4.16 23.83 -2.84
CA GLY A 26 -3.73 23.15 -4.07
C GLY A 26 -2.43 22.38 -3.91
N ILE A 27 -1.71 22.56 -2.79
CA ILE A 27 -0.56 21.75 -2.42
C ILE A 27 -0.90 20.27 -2.29
N LEU A 28 -2.11 19.93 -1.82
CA LEU A 28 -2.56 18.55 -1.68
C LEU A 28 -2.69 17.84 -3.04
N ASP A 29 -2.96 18.59 -4.12
CA ASP A 29 -3.09 18.08 -5.48
C ASP A 29 -1.74 17.90 -6.18
N GLN A 30 -0.65 18.34 -5.56
CA GLN A 30 0.68 18.23 -6.15
C GLN A 30 1.13 16.78 -6.27
N ARG A 31 1.71 16.49 -7.43
CA ARG A 31 2.27 15.18 -7.77
C ARG A 31 3.77 15.28 -8.02
N LEU A 32 4.49 14.25 -7.59
CA LEU A 32 5.92 14.11 -7.85
C LEU A 32 6.15 13.81 -9.33
N ILE A 33 7.08 14.54 -9.95
CA ILE A 33 7.40 14.37 -11.37
C ILE A 33 7.97 12.96 -11.59
N GLY A 34 7.55 12.30 -12.68
CA GLY A 34 8.01 10.97 -13.06
C GLY A 34 7.15 9.83 -12.51
N SER A 35 6.83 9.82 -11.21
CA SER A 35 6.00 8.77 -10.58
C SER A 35 4.52 9.13 -10.43
N LEU A 36 4.18 10.41 -10.47
CA LEU A 36 2.86 10.94 -10.13
C LEU A 36 2.39 10.60 -8.70
N ASN A 37 3.31 10.28 -7.79
CA ASN A 37 3.00 10.11 -6.37
C ASN A 37 2.40 11.40 -5.80
N THR A 38 1.25 11.28 -5.13
CA THR A 38 0.64 12.37 -4.35
C THR A 38 1.39 12.59 -3.04
N VAL A 39 1.03 13.64 -2.28
CA VAL A 39 1.60 13.86 -0.94
C VAL A 39 1.36 12.66 -0.01
N LEU A 40 0.21 11.99 -0.11
CA LEU A 40 -0.12 10.82 0.72
C LEU A 40 0.70 9.57 0.34
N HIS A 41 1.04 9.39 -0.94
CA HIS A 41 1.96 8.32 -1.35
C HIS A 41 3.32 8.50 -0.71
N LEU A 42 3.85 9.73 -0.72
CA LEU A 42 5.17 10.02 -0.15
C LEU A 42 5.16 9.86 1.37
N ALA A 43 4.14 10.39 2.07
CA ALA A 43 4.00 10.18 3.50
C ALA A 43 3.89 8.70 3.87
N SER A 44 3.16 7.90 3.08
CA SER A 44 3.06 6.45 3.27
C SER A 44 4.35 5.71 2.94
N LYS A 45 5.11 6.19 1.94
CA LYS A 45 6.45 5.67 1.59
C LYS A 45 7.48 5.85 2.68
N TYR A 46 7.38 6.95 3.41
CA TYR A 46 8.34 7.25 4.46
C TYR A 46 7.88 6.75 5.84
N GLY A 47 6.72 6.10 5.94
CA GLY A 47 6.21 5.59 7.21
C GLY A 47 5.73 6.68 8.18
N HIS A 48 5.51 7.90 7.69
CA HIS A 48 5.21 9.06 8.54
C HIS A 48 3.77 9.07 9.03
N ILE A 49 3.45 8.20 10.00
CA ILE A 49 2.07 7.95 10.45
C ILE A 49 1.29 9.20 10.86
N ASN A 50 1.93 10.15 11.53
CA ASN A 50 1.27 11.38 11.95
C ASN A 50 0.95 12.27 10.74
N LEU A 51 1.87 12.39 9.77
CA LEU A 51 1.62 13.13 8.55
C LEU A 51 0.53 12.46 7.68
N VAL A 52 0.53 11.12 7.58
CA VAL A 52 -0.54 10.37 6.91
C VAL A 52 -1.90 10.68 7.56
N ARG A 53 -1.95 10.71 8.91
CA ARG A 53 -3.17 11.05 9.65
C ARG A 53 -3.67 12.46 9.34
N GLU A 54 -2.78 13.45 9.36
CA GLU A 54 -3.13 14.84 9.02
C GLU A 54 -3.65 14.95 7.58
N ILE A 55 -2.96 14.36 6.60
CA ILE A 55 -3.38 14.41 5.19
C ILE A 55 -4.75 13.75 5.01
N ILE A 56 -5.01 12.60 5.64
CA ILE A 56 -6.32 11.93 5.57
C ILE A 56 -7.41 12.76 6.26
N GLN A 57 -7.12 13.41 7.39
CA GLN A 57 -8.09 14.28 8.05
C GLN A 57 -8.47 15.49 7.19
N LEU A 58 -7.52 16.04 6.45
CA LEU A 58 -7.76 17.13 5.50
C LEU A 58 -8.52 16.65 4.25
N ARG A 59 -8.14 15.48 3.70
CA ARG A 59 -8.65 15.00 2.41
C ARG A 59 -8.69 13.46 2.33
N PRO A 60 -9.73 12.81 2.90
CA PRO A 60 -9.81 11.34 2.99
C PRO A 60 -9.77 10.61 1.63
N GLU A 61 -10.31 11.21 0.57
CA GLU A 61 -10.36 10.63 -0.77
C GLU A 61 -8.97 10.38 -1.38
N MET A 62 -7.93 11.05 -0.86
CA MET A 62 -6.54 10.82 -1.29
C MET A 62 -6.07 9.40 -1.01
N ALA A 63 -6.69 8.68 -0.05
CA ALA A 63 -6.34 7.30 0.26
C ALA A 63 -6.57 6.34 -0.93
N ALA A 64 -7.43 6.72 -1.88
CA ALA A 64 -7.70 5.98 -3.11
C ALA A 64 -7.03 6.59 -4.35
N ALA A 65 -6.24 7.66 -4.21
CA ALA A 65 -5.60 8.31 -5.35
C ALA A 65 -4.55 7.38 -5.96
N GLU A 66 -4.52 7.30 -7.29
CA GLU A 66 -3.60 6.44 -8.03
C GLU A 66 -2.38 7.24 -8.54
N ASN A 67 -1.20 6.64 -8.47
CA ASN A 67 0.03 7.15 -9.11
C ASN A 67 0.16 6.64 -10.56
N LYS A 68 1.31 6.86 -11.21
CA LYS A 68 1.55 6.45 -12.62
C LYS A 68 1.44 4.94 -12.84
N LYS A 69 1.65 4.12 -11.80
CA LYS A 69 1.55 2.66 -11.83
C LYS A 69 0.17 2.16 -11.37
N LEU A 70 -0.81 3.05 -11.23
CA LEU A 70 -2.11 2.77 -10.61
C LEU A 70 -1.99 2.25 -9.17
N GLU A 71 -0.86 2.52 -8.50
CA GLU A 71 -0.73 2.20 -7.09
C GLU A 71 -1.40 3.31 -6.28
N ILE A 72 -2.17 2.91 -5.27
CA ILE A 72 -2.64 3.76 -4.17
C ILE A 72 -1.65 3.78 -2.99
N PRO A 73 -1.75 4.73 -2.03
CA PRO A 73 -0.84 4.82 -0.88
C PRO A 73 -0.71 3.53 -0.05
N LEU A 74 -1.76 2.70 -0.01
CA LEU A 74 -1.74 1.41 0.69
C LEU A 74 -0.69 0.45 0.14
N HIS A 75 -0.46 0.42 -1.18
CA HIS A 75 0.58 -0.42 -1.79
C HIS A 75 1.97 0.00 -1.30
N GLU A 76 2.20 1.29 -1.18
CA GLU A 76 3.48 1.80 -0.70
C GLU A 76 3.69 1.46 0.79
N ALA A 77 2.68 1.67 1.64
CA ALA A 77 2.74 1.27 3.05
C ALA A 77 3.00 -0.25 3.21
N CYS A 78 2.35 -1.08 2.39
CA CYS A 78 2.57 -2.53 2.37
C CYS A 78 3.97 -2.91 1.87
N ARG A 79 4.56 -2.14 0.95
CA ARG A 79 5.92 -2.33 0.47
C ARG A 79 6.96 -2.05 1.55
N GLN A 80 6.75 -1.01 2.35
CA GLN A 80 7.63 -0.66 3.47
C GLN A 80 7.40 -1.54 4.71
N GLY A 81 6.21 -2.14 4.83
CA GLY A 81 5.84 -2.93 5.99
C GLY A 81 5.37 -2.08 7.18
N ASP A 82 5.06 -0.80 6.96
CA ASP A 82 4.62 0.15 7.99
C ASP A 82 3.18 -0.14 8.44
N ILE A 83 3.05 -1.11 9.35
CA ILE A 83 1.78 -1.62 9.85
C ILE A 83 0.84 -0.55 10.41
N GLU A 84 1.36 0.52 11.03
CA GLU A 84 0.51 1.61 11.51
C GLU A 84 -0.14 2.38 10.37
N VAL A 85 0.60 2.64 9.29
CA VAL A 85 0.10 3.32 8.09
C VAL A 85 -0.88 2.42 7.35
N VAL A 86 -0.56 1.14 7.19
CA VAL A 86 -1.47 0.13 6.60
C VAL A 86 -2.79 0.10 7.36
N MET A 87 -2.73 -0.01 8.70
CA MET A 87 -3.92 -0.03 9.53
C MET A 87 -4.74 1.27 9.41
N LEU A 88 -4.08 2.43 9.39
CA LEU A 88 -4.76 3.71 9.27
C LEU A 88 -5.49 3.84 7.92
N LEU A 89 -4.83 3.49 6.82
CA LEU A 89 -5.44 3.55 5.49
C LEU A 89 -6.63 2.61 5.37
N LEU A 90 -6.53 1.38 5.89
CA LEU A 90 -7.65 0.42 5.88
C LEU A 90 -8.81 0.86 6.79
N LYS A 91 -8.54 1.58 7.88
CA LYS A 91 -9.61 2.18 8.70
C LYS A 91 -10.34 3.31 7.96
N THR A 92 -9.63 4.07 7.12
CA THR A 92 -10.25 5.11 6.29
C THR A 92 -11.18 4.50 5.25
N ASN A 93 -10.73 3.45 4.57
CA ASN A 93 -11.56 2.70 3.65
C ASN A 93 -11.05 1.25 3.52
N PRO A 94 -11.79 0.27 4.08
CA PRO A 94 -11.42 -1.14 3.99
C PRO A 94 -11.28 -1.68 2.56
N TRP A 95 -12.01 -1.13 1.58
CA TRP A 95 -12.04 -1.59 0.20
C TRP A 95 -10.75 -1.23 -0.57
N LEU A 96 -9.86 -0.44 0.04
CA LEU A 96 -8.52 -0.17 -0.52
C LEU A 96 -7.70 -1.45 -0.66
N SER A 97 -7.91 -2.47 0.19
CA SER A 97 -7.21 -3.76 0.05
C SER A 97 -7.54 -4.50 -1.24
N CYS A 98 -8.71 -4.22 -1.84
CA CYS A 98 -9.19 -4.84 -3.07
C CYS A 98 -8.71 -4.14 -4.34
N LYS A 99 -7.89 -3.08 -4.22
CA LYS A 99 -7.34 -2.37 -5.37
C LYS A 99 -6.12 -3.11 -5.91
N PHE A 100 -6.05 -3.16 -7.23
CA PHE A 100 -4.91 -3.70 -7.97
C PHE A 100 -4.20 -2.58 -8.72
N ASN A 101 -2.87 -2.67 -8.79
CA ASN A 101 -2.06 -1.75 -9.58
C ASN A 101 -2.04 -2.15 -11.08
N SER A 102 -1.28 -1.43 -11.90
CA SER A 102 -1.19 -1.68 -13.34
C SER A 102 -0.56 -3.02 -13.73
N LYS A 103 -0.05 -3.79 -12.76
CA LYS A 103 0.49 -5.14 -12.93
C LYS A 103 -0.44 -6.22 -12.35
N ASN A 104 -1.68 -5.86 -12.05
CA ASN A 104 -2.63 -6.72 -11.37
C ASN A 104 -2.15 -7.20 -9.99
N GLN A 105 -1.39 -6.37 -9.26
CA GLN A 105 -0.87 -6.72 -7.93
C GLN A 105 -1.69 -6.01 -6.86
N SER A 106 -2.18 -6.79 -5.89
CA SER A 106 -2.91 -6.30 -4.72
C SER A 106 -1.96 -5.79 -3.62
N ALA A 107 -2.51 -5.13 -2.60
CA ALA A 107 -1.75 -4.77 -1.40
C ALA A 107 -1.12 -6.00 -0.70
N LEU A 108 -1.83 -7.14 -0.70
CA LEU A 108 -1.32 -8.41 -0.16
C LEU A 108 -0.14 -8.92 -0.97
N PHE A 109 -0.24 -8.93 -2.30
CA PHE A 109 0.87 -9.31 -3.18
C PHE A 109 2.11 -8.46 -2.90
N ILE A 110 1.95 -7.13 -2.75
CA ILE A 110 3.06 -6.24 -2.45
C ILE A 110 3.68 -6.56 -1.07
N ALA A 111 2.88 -6.81 -0.04
CA ALA A 111 3.39 -7.21 1.27
C ALA A 111 4.16 -8.55 1.22
N CYS A 112 3.62 -9.55 0.51
CA CYS A 112 4.25 -10.85 0.33
C CYS A 112 5.56 -10.77 -0.45
N SER A 113 5.57 -10.05 -1.57
CA SER A 113 6.76 -9.89 -2.42
C SER A 113 7.92 -9.18 -1.71
N ASN A 114 7.63 -8.35 -0.71
CA ASN A 114 8.63 -7.62 0.08
C ASN A 114 8.95 -8.28 1.43
N GLY A 115 8.38 -9.45 1.74
CA GLY A 115 8.72 -10.17 2.98
C GLY A 115 8.09 -9.57 4.24
N ASN A 116 7.05 -8.73 4.11
CA ASN A 116 6.47 -7.99 5.22
C ASN A 116 5.40 -8.80 5.96
N LEU A 117 5.82 -9.82 6.73
CA LEU A 117 4.92 -10.75 7.41
C LEU A 117 3.85 -10.06 8.28
N ASN A 118 4.19 -8.97 8.98
CA ASN A 118 3.22 -8.29 9.83
C ASN A 118 2.12 -7.57 9.02
N ALA A 119 2.47 -7.01 7.85
CA ALA A 119 1.49 -6.44 6.94
C ALA A 119 0.60 -7.53 6.32
N VAL A 120 1.19 -8.68 5.95
CA VAL A 120 0.45 -9.87 5.49
C VAL A 120 -0.57 -10.32 6.54
N LYS A 121 -0.13 -10.54 7.79
CA LYS A 121 -1.00 -10.89 8.92
C LYS A 121 -2.11 -9.89 9.11
N LEU A 122 -1.82 -8.60 9.02
CA LEU A 122 -2.81 -7.55 9.22
C LEU A 122 -3.88 -7.58 8.12
N LEU A 123 -3.46 -7.69 6.85
CA LEU A 123 -4.37 -7.74 5.70
C LEU A 123 -5.29 -8.97 5.74
N LEU A 124 -4.76 -10.14 6.09
CA LEU A 124 -5.52 -11.40 6.13
C LEU A 124 -6.47 -11.52 7.33
N ASN A 125 -6.18 -10.85 8.44
CA ASN A 125 -7.02 -10.88 9.64
C ASN A 125 -8.15 -9.84 9.62
N GLN A 126 -8.41 -9.17 8.48
CA GLN A 126 -9.52 -8.23 8.39
C GLN A 126 -10.85 -8.94 8.12
N PRO A 127 -11.95 -8.57 8.81
CA PRO A 127 -13.27 -9.20 8.64
C PRO A 127 -13.83 -9.14 7.21
N TRP A 128 -13.37 -8.18 6.42
CA TRP A 128 -13.79 -7.91 5.04
C TRP A 128 -12.82 -8.47 4.00
N PHE A 129 -11.81 -9.24 4.40
CA PHE A 129 -10.92 -9.89 3.45
C PHE A 129 -11.69 -10.95 2.65
N VAL A 130 -12.09 -10.59 1.43
CA VAL A 130 -12.61 -11.52 0.42
C VAL A 130 -11.38 -11.98 -0.34
N GLY A 131 -11.01 -13.26 -0.23
CA GLY A 131 -9.79 -13.83 -0.81
C GLY A 131 -9.33 -13.14 -2.09
N ILE A 132 -8.21 -12.42 -2.01
CA ILE A 132 -7.73 -11.58 -3.11
C ILE A 132 -6.55 -12.30 -3.75
N ASP A 133 -6.79 -12.77 -4.96
CA ASP A 133 -5.92 -12.78 -6.13
C ASP A 133 -6.80 -13.43 -7.20
N GLU A 134 -7.32 -12.64 -8.14
CA GLU A 134 -8.13 -13.18 -9.24
C GLU A 134 -7.30 -14.16 -10.08
N ASP A 135 -7.94 -15.21 -10.61
CA ASP A 135 -7.34 -16.28 -11.42
C ASP A 135 -6.59 -15.77 -12.68
N GLU A 136 -6.73 -14.48 -13.02
CA GLU A 136 -6.07 -13.85 -14.17
C GLU A 136 -4.63 -13.36 -13.89
N ALA A 137 -4.21 -13.27 -12.62
CA ALA A 137 -2.81 -12.95 -12.30
C ALA A 137 -1.91 -14.15 -12.58
N GLN A 138 -0.85 -13.97 -13.39
CA GLN A 138 0.14 -15.02 -13.67
C GLN A 138 0.85 -15.54 -12.40
N GLU A 139 0.94 -14.72 -11.36
CA GLU A 139 1.59 -15.03 -10.09
C GLU A 139 0.73 -14.48 -8.94
N ASN A 140 0.39 -15.33 -7.96
CA ASN A 140 -0.38 -14.91 -6.78
C ASN A 140 0.56 -14.60 -5.60
N SER A 141 -0.01 -14.11 -4.50
CA SER A 141 0.71 -13.72 -3.28
C SER A 141 1.49 -14.87 -2.63
N LEU A 142 1.05 -16.14 -2.83
CA LEU A 142 1.76 -17.33 -2.36
C LEU A 142 2.98 -17.65 -3.23
N HIS A 143 2.83 -17.61 -4.56
CA HIS A 143 3.91 -17.88 -5.50
C HIS A 143 5.08 -16.91 -5.29
N VAL A 144 4.80 -15.60 -5.18
CA VAL A 144 5.87 -14.61 -4.99
C VAL A 144 6.56 -14.75 -3.62
N ALA A 145 5.82 -15.11 -2.57
CA ALA A 145 6.41 -15.37 -1.25
C ALA A 145 7.30 -16.62 -1.27
N ALA A 146 6.87 -17.69 -1.95
CA ALA A 146 7.64 -18.92 -2.10
C ALA A 146 8.89 -18.72 -2.97
N SER A 147 8.75 -18.04 -4.11
CA SER A 147 9.85 -17.71 -5.03
C SER A 147 10.95 -16.88 -4.35
N ASN A 148 10.56 -15.96 -3.46
CA ASN A 148 11.50 -15.15 -2.68
C ASN A 148 11.99 -15.84 -1.38
N GLY A 149 11.53 -17.05 -1.06
CA GLY A 149 11.98 -17.82 0.11
C GLY A 149 11.40 -17.40 1.46
N TYR A 150 10.29 -16.65 1.49
CA TYR A 150 9.64 -16.20 2.72
C TYR A 150 8.76 -17.31 3.34
N ALA A 151 9.41 -18.31 3.92
CA ALA A 151 8.76 -19.52 4.44
C ALA A 151 7.72 -19.24 5.55
N ASP A 152 7.91 -18.21 6.35
CA ASP A 152 6.99 -17.76 7.39
C ASP A 152 5.69 -17.17 6.81
N ILE A 153 5.80 -16.38 5.74
CA ILE A 153 4.66 -15.87 4.98
C ILE A 153 3.94 -17.00 4.27
N VAL A 154 4.66 -17.90 3.61
CA VAL A 154 4.09 -19.09 2.95
C VAL A 154 3.31 -19.93 3.97
N GLY A 155 3.92 -20.24 5.12
CA GLY A 155 3.26 -21.00 6.18
C GLY A 155 2.01 -20.29 6.71
N HIS A 156 2.05 -18.96 6.84
CA HIS A 156 0.88 -18.19 7.29
C HIS A 156 -0.26 -18.17 6.25
N LEU A 157 0.06 -17.97 4.97
CA LEU A 157 -0.90 -17.99 3.87
C LEU A 157 -1.59 -19.36 3.75
N LEU A 158 -0.83 -20.45 3.79
CA LEU A 158 -1.37 -21.81 3.69
C LEU A 158 -2.26 -22.18 4.89
N ASN A 159 -1.97 -21.66 6.08
CA ASN A 159 -2.79 -21.90 7.26
C ASN A 159 -4.17 -21.21 7.18
N LEU A 160 -4.22 -19.99 6.63
CA LEU A 160 -5.47 -19.20 6.56
C LEU A 160 -6.26 -19.46 5.28
N CYS A 161 -5.57 -19.78 4.17
CA CYS A 161 -6.18 -19.99 2.86
C CYS A 161 -5.53 -21.19 2.17
N PRO A 162 -5.85 -22.44 2.57
CA PRO A 162 -5.28 -23.65 1.97
C PRO A 162 -5.47 -23.74 0.45
N ASN A 163 -6.55 -23.14 -0.06
CA ASN A 163 -6.90 -23.15 -1.48
C ASN A 163 -5.92 -22.33 -2.36
N LEU A 164 -5.13 -21.41 -1.79
CA LEU A 164 -4.10 -20.68 -2.55
C LEU A 164 -3.04 -21.61 -3.13
N ALA A 165 -2.83 -22.79 -2.54
CA ALA A 165 -1.93 -23.82 -3.06
C ALA A 165 -2.41 -24.49 -4.36
N HIS A 166 -3.69 -24.32 -4.72
CA HIS A 166 -4.31 -24.98 -5.87
C HIS A 166 -4.49 -24.08 -7.09
N ASN A 167 -4.20 -22.78 -6.98
CA ASN A 167 -4.15 -21.88 -8.13
C ASN A 167 -2.94 -22.26 -8.97
N LYS A 168 -3.18 -23.13 -9.95
CA LYS A 168 -2.17 -23.79 -10.77
C LYS A 168 -1.12 -22.80 -11.26
N ASP A 169 0.12 -23.07 -10.92
CA ASP A 169 1.28 -22.60 -11.68
C ASP A 169 1.03 -22.91 -13.16
N ILE A 170 0.78 -21.90 -13.99
CA ILE A 170 0.73 -22.04 -15.45
C ILE A 170 2.10 -22.46 -16.06
N TYR A 171 3.11 -22.70 -15.21
CA TYR A 171 4.44 -23.18 -15.57
C TYR A 171 4.71 -24.65 -15.20
N SER A 172 3.76 -25.37 -14.58
CA SER A 172 3.87 -26.82 -14.46
C SER A 172 3.54 -27.46 -15.82
N ASN A 173 4.55 -27.58 -16.69
CA ASN A 173 4.54 -28.43 -17.88
C ASN A 173 4.34 -29.90 -17.52
#